data_AF-A0A8T7EHX2-F1
#
_entry.id   AF-A0A8T7EHX2-F1
#
_cell.length_a   1.000
_cell.length_b   1.000
_cell.length_c   1.000
_cell.angle_alpha   90.00
_cell.angle_beta   90.00
_cell.angle_gamma   90.00
#
_symmetry.space_group_name_H-M   'P 1'
#
loop_
_entity.id
_entity.type
_entity.pdbx_description
1 polymer ?
#
loop_
_entity_poly.entity_id
_entity_poly.type
_entity_poly.pdbx_seq_one_letter_code
_entity_poly.pdbx_strand_id
1 'polypeptide(L)'
;MDTPHSSSLTPTQLRRLAAYLPVTLARRVLDEGLPEPGIPRQVVAAALFTDISGFTAMSEELAADGPRGAEELNRVLLMTFTAMIDVIHQMGGAVSHFYGDAMSVYFPDEEGLAANRALACAQMMQRLMLTSFSRVVTNRPPGKQPFFELTIKIGVGYGLCQELVVGRPARSLEFVLTGTAVDEAAAAEKQAKSGQVIASRAVLVQAGLPAAADFVPIQTEDWTLPPATPILRWSHIAPDDHPRLAAVAPAFVHQALARRLLTSGADNLAEHRPVSSLFVQFDFVGDEDESSAINTAVMGQQLQAYYEWACGVVARFGVENGRVNRVLTGDKGNQLHIMFGAPVAPDGPDQAMRCALALQREKPAFIARQRMGLAVGKVFAGPVGSAARQEYTVVGDVVNLSARLMQICGDGQVFTDEATAARLRQWFEFDTLPVVRLKGKQIAITPHVPTGERATATQLQAFINRWERPLVGRETELAQLQTAMNRALAGQGGVAALSGATGVGKSRLTAVAAQHWLAAGGLGLLGVSYPHTADTPYSLWRGVWQAFLGLTPGMDTAGQIATVIERTQALLPDVGDDVGLWGEALGLPMPPSAALVALTAAWAAPTPRPTTP
;
A
#
# COMPACT_ATOMS: atom_id res chain seq x y z
N MET A 1 24.53 -3.12 -0.42
CA MET A 1 24.75 -3.66 0.94
C MET A 1 24.03 -4.99 1.01
N ASP A 2 24.82 -6.03 1.22
CA ASP A 2 24.50 -7.43 0.91
C ASP A 2 23.25 -7.94 1.62
N THR A 3 22.41 -8.65 0.86
CA THR A 3 21.40 -9.56 1.40
C THR A 3 22.11 -10.61 2.25
N PRO A 4 21.69 -10.85 3.51
CA PRO A 4 22.30 -11.90 4.32
C PRO A 4 22.16 -13.23 3.58
N HIS A 5 23.30 -13.91 3.37
CA HIS A 5 23.36 -15.23 2.75
C HIS A 5 22.32 -16.16 3.41
N SER A 6 21.58 -16.88 2.57
CA SER A 6 20.41 -17.73 2.88
C SER A 6 20.71 -18.98 3.72
N SER A 7 21.80 -19.00 4.50
CA SER A 7 22.23 -20.18 5.26
C SER A 7 22.67 -19.81 6.69
N SER A 8 21.70 -19.41 7.52
CA SER A 8 21.53 -19.92 8.91
C SER A 8 20.48 -19.10 9.68
N LEU A 9 19.22 -19.09 9.22
CA LEU A 9 18.15 -18.60 10.09
C LEU A 9 17.99 -19.58 11.26
N THR A 10 17.98 -19.08 12.50
CA THR A 10 17.65 -19.92 13.66
C THR A 10 16.19 -20.40 13.56
N PRO A 11 15.81 -21.55 14.17
CA PRO A 11 14.42 -22.02 14.15
C PRO A 11 13.42 -20.97 14.66
N THR A 12 13.82 -20.16 15.65
CA THR A 12 13.00 -19.05 16.18
C THR A 12 12.82 -17.93 15.16
N GLN A 13 13.88 -17.52 14.47
CA GLN A 13 13.79 -16.50 13.41
C GLN A 13 12.94 -16.97 12.23
N LEU A 14 13.12 -18.24 11.83
CA LEU A 14 12.32 -18.84 10.77
C LEU A 14 10.83 -18.87 11.13
N ARG A 15 10.48 -19.31 12.35
CA ARG A 15 9.09 -19.28 12.83
C ARG A 15 8.48 -17.88 12.79
N ARG A 16 9.22 -16.85 13.20
CA ARG A 16 8.75 -15.45 13.17
C ARG A 16 8.44 -14.96 11.76
N LEU A 17 9.30 -15.27 10.78
CA LEU A 17 9.05 -14.90 9.39
C LEU A 17 7.91 -15.73 8.79
N ALA A 18 7.87 -17.03 9.08
CA ALA A 18 6.87 -17.93 8.54
C ALA A 18 5.46 -17.67 9.08
N ALA A 19 5.32 -17.03 10.25
CA ALA A 19 4.02 -16.54 10.72
C ALA A 19 3.38 -15.56 9.73
N TYR A 20 4.14 -14.90 8.85
CA TYR A 20 3.59 -14.02 7.81
C TYR A 20 3.01 -14.75 6.61
N LEU A 21 3.10 -16.08 6.58
CA LEU A 21 2.50 -16.92 5.55
C LEU A 21 1.26 -17.62 6.11
N PRO A 22 0.22 -17.84 5.29
CA PRO A 22 -0.82 -18.80 5.61
C PRO A 22 -0.20 -20.19 5.85
N VAL A 23 -0.73 -20.92 6.83
CA VAL A 23 -0.17 -22.21 7.26
C VAL A 23 -0.22 -23.27 6.14
N THR A 24 -1.20 -23.19 5.25
CA THR A 24 -1.31 -23.99 4.02
C THR A 24 -0.18 -23.72 3.05
N LEU A 25 0.14 -22.44 2.80
CA LEU A 25 1.28 -22.08 1.94
C LEU A 25 2.60 -22.50 2.58
N ALA A 26 2.78 -22.27 3.88
CA ALA A 26 3.97 -22.71 4.60
C ALA A 26 4.15 -24.24 4.50
N ARG A 27 3.06 -25.01 4.67
CA ARG A 27 3.06 -26.46 4.50
C ARG A 27 3.46 -26.86 3.07
N ARG A 28 2.84 -26.23 2.06
CA ARG A 28 3.16 -26.49 0.65
C ARG A 28 4.62 -26.19 0.31
N VAL A 29 5.18 -25.09 0.84
CA VAL A 29 6.60 -24.75 0.63
C VAL A 29 7.53 -25.78 1.25
N LEU A 30 7.17 -26.37 2.39
CA LEU A 30 7.95 -27.45 3.01
C LEU A 30 7.91 -28.71 2.14
N ASP A 31 6.73 -29.12 1.67
CA ASP A 31 6.53 -30.34 0.91
C ASP A 31 7.08 -30.25 -0.53
N GLU A 32 6.69 -29.20 -1.27
CA GLU A 32 6.87 -29.05 -2.72
C GLU A 32 7.87 -27.95 -3.11
N GLY A 33 8.18 -27.01 -2.21
CA GLY A 33 8.92 -25.78 -2.53
C GLY A 33 8.01 -24.59 -2.90
N LEU A 34 8.61 -23.46 -3.30
CA LEU A 34 7.84 -22.27 -3.69
C LEU A 34 6.99 -22.54 -4.93
N PRO A 35 5.65 -22.34 -4.89
CA PRO A 35 4.82 -22.43 -6.08
C PRO A 35 5.25 -21.42 -7.15
N GLU A 36 5.13 -21.79 -8.42
CA GLU A 36 5.40 -20.88 -9.53
C GLU A 36 4.44 -19.67 -9.49
N PRO A 37 4.94 -18.42 -9.42
CA PRO A 37 4.08 -17.26 -9.34
C PRO A 37 3.16 -17.12 -10.56
N GLY A 38 1.89 -16.79 -10.32
CA GLY A 38 0.86 -16.69 -11.35
C GLY A 38 0.21 -18.01 -11.76
N ILE A 39 0.67 -19.15 -11.24
CA ILE A 39 0.05 -20.46 -11.51
C ILE A 39 -0.88 -20.85 -10.33
N PRO A 40 -2.21 -20.86 -10.54
CA PRO A 40 -3.15 -21.20 -9.47
C PRO A 40 -3.21 -22.70 -9.22
N ARG A 41 -3.37 -23.08 -7.95
CA ARG A 41 -3.75 -24.43 -7.51
C ARG A 41 -5.23 -24.41 -7.14
N GLN A 42 -5.99 -25.30 -7.76
CA GLN A 42 -7.39 -25.51 -7.39
C GLN A 42 -7.48 -26.33 -6.10
N VAL A 43 -8.33 -25.87 -5.18
CA VAL A 43 -8.59 -26.51 -3.89
C VAL A 43 -10.09 -26.40 -3.61
N VAL A 44 -10.77 -27.51 -3.39
CA VAL A 44 -12.13 -27.47 -2.83
C VAL A 44 -12.00 -27.16 -1.34
N ALA A 45 -12.78 -26.21 -0.85
CA ALA A 45 -12.66 -25.75 0.53
C ALA A 45 -14.00 -25.23 1.09
N ALA A 46 -14.12 -25.26 2.41
CA ALA A 46 -15.04 -24.39 3.13
C ALA A 46 -14.33 -23.07 3.48
N ALA A 47 -15.03 -21.95 3.46
CA ALA A 47 -14.47 -20.65 3.85
C ALA A 47 -15.32 -19.96 4.91
N LEU A 48 -14.66 -19.18 5.77
CA LEU A 48 -15.29 -18.25 6.71
C LEU A 48 -14.88 -16.83 6.36
N PHE A 49 -15.85 -15.92 6.36
CA PHE A 49 -15.59 -14.50 6.43
C PHE A 49 -16.15 -13.99 7.76
N THR A 50 -15.28 -13.41 8.60
CA THR A 50 -15.67 -12.97 9.94
C THR A 50 -15.46 -11.48 10.07
N ASP A 51 -16.44 -10.77 10.62
CA ASP A 51 -16.37 -9.33 10.88
C ASP A 51 -16.69 -9.07 12.37
N ILE A 52 -15.82 -8.34 13.07
CA ILE A 52 -16.04 -7.96 14.47
C ILE A 52 -16.97 -6.74 14.50
N SER A 53 -18.25 -7.02 14.69
CA SER A 53 -19.26 -5.99 14.93
C SER A 53 -18.94 -5.14 16.17
N GLY A 54 -19.02 -3.82 16.00
CA GLY A 54 -18.70 -2.83 17.04
C GLY A 54 -17.25 -2.34 16.98
N PHE A 55 -16.36 -3.05 16.28
CA PHE A 55 -14.95 -2.69 16.21
C PHE A 55 -14.71 -1.41 15.42
N THR A 56 -15.33 -1.22 14.26
CA THR A 56 -15.22 0.04 13.51
C THR A 56 -15.64 1.26 14.34
N ALA A 57 -16.74 1.16 15.10
CA ALA A 57 -17.20 2.25 15.98
C ALA A 57 -16.19 2.51 17.12
N MET A 58 -15.69 1.44 17.75
CA MET A 58 -14.61 1.51 18.73
C MET A 58 -13.35 2.16 18.14
N SER A 59 -12.95 1.79 16.92
CA SER A 59 -11.78 2.35 16.23
C SER A 59 -11.94 3.85 16.00
N GLU A 60 -13.11 4.31 15.56
CA GLU A 60 -13.37 5.74 15.35
C GLU A 60 -13.34 6.51 16.68
N GLU A 61 -13.94 5.95 17.74
CA GLU A 61 -13.99 6.61 19.04
C GLU A 61 -12.62 6.64 19.75
N LEU A 62 -11.85 5.56 19.63
CA LEU A 62 -10.48 5.48 20.15
C LEU A 62 -9.51 6.32 19.32
N ALA A 63 -9.74 6.51 18.02
CA ALA A 63 -8.93 7.43 17.22
C ALA A 63 -8.99 8.88 17.75
N ALA A 64 -10.14 9.28 18.32
CA ALA A 64 -10.29 10.59 18.97
C ALA A 64 -9.50 10.71 20.29
N ASP A 65 -9.18 9.58 20.94
CA ASP A 65 -8.38 9.53 22.17
C ASP A 65 -6.86 9.62 21.89
N GLY A 66 -6.47 9.80 20.62
CA GLY A 66 -5.09 10.02 20.20
C GLY A 66 -4.24 8.75 20.29
N PRO A 67 -2.94 8.85 20.62
CA PRO A 67 -2.04 7.70 20.63
C PRO A 67 -2.50 6.54 21.53
N ARG A 68 -2.89 6.85 22.77
CA ARG A 68 -3.36 5.85 23.74
C ARG A 68 -4.55 5.05 23.22
N GLY A 69 -5.46 5.69 22.49
CA GLY A 69 -6.62 5.00 21.93
C GLY A 69 -6.25 3.98 20.85
N ALA A 70 -5.29 4.28 19.97
CA ALA A 70 -4.90 3.31 18.96
C ALA A 70 -4.04 2.16 19.55
N GLU A 71 -3.29 2.40 20.63
CA GLU A 71 -2.64 1.34 21.40
C GLU A 71 -3.67 0.36 21.99
N GLU A 72 -4.73 0.88 22.62
CA GLU A 72 -5.84 0.05 23.11
C GLU A 72 -6.53 -0.70 21.97
N LEU A 73 -6.80 -0.03 20.85
CA LEU A 73 -7.41 -0.64 19.67
C LEU A 73 -6.59 -1.85 19.19
N ASN A 74 -5.27 -1.69 19.07
CA ASN A 74 -4.38 -2.76 18.68
C ASN A 74 -4.31 -3.88 19.72
N ARG A 75 -4.31 -3.54 21.02
CA ARG A 75 -4.34 -4.54 22.10
C ARG A 75 -5.59 -5.41 22.04
N VAL A 76 -6.77 -4.80 21.85
CA VAL A 76 -8.04 -5.51 21.71
C VAL A 76 -8.00 -6.42 20.49
N LEU A 77 -7.59 -5.88 19.34
CA LEU A 77 -7.50 -6.63 18.09
C LEU A 77 -6.55 -7.83 18.22
N LEU A 78 -5.34 -7.62 18.76
CA LEU A 78 -4.35 -8.68 18.96
C LEU A 78 -4.88 -9.79 19.87
N MET A 79 -5.51 -9.43 21.00
CA MET A 79 -6.04 -10.39 21.96
C MET A 79 -7.17 -11.22 21.36
N THR A 80 -8.11 -10.58 20.65
CA THR A 80 -9.22 -11.27 20.00
C THR A 80 -8.74 -12.15 18.86
N PHE A 81 -7.91 -11.62 17.94
CA PHE A 81 -7.41 -12.40 16.80
C PHE A 81 -6.55 -13.57 17.23
N THR A 82 -5.71 -13.42 18.27
CA THR A 82 -4.91 -14.53 18.80
C THR A 82 -5.79 -15.72 19.15
N ALA A 83 -6.83 -15.49 19.95
CA ALA A 83 -7.71 -16.55 20.41
C ALA A 83 -8.54 -17.16 19.27
N MET A 84 -8.94 -16.35 18.27
CA MET A 84 -9.64 -16.84 17.08
C MET A 84 -8.74 -17.71 16.19
N ILE A 85 -7.49 -17.30 15.96
CA ILE A 85 -6.52 -18.04 15.15
C ILE A 85 -6.23 -19.42 15.76
N ASP A 86 -6.15 -19.51 17.09
CA ASP A 86 -5.92 -20.79 17.77
C ASP A 86 -7.07 -21.78 17.50
N VAL A 87 -8.33 -21.32 17.57
CA VAL A 87 -9.51 -22.13 17.22
C VAL A 87 -9.45 -22.57 15.75
N ILE A 88 -9.15 -21.63 14.85
CA ILE A 88 -9.07 -21.89 13.40
C ILE A 88 -8.03 -22.99 13.11
N HIS A 89 -6.82 -22.86 13.65
CA HIS A 89 -5.76 -23.84 13.43
C HIS A 89 -6.07 -25.19 14.09
N GLN A 90 -6.72 -25.19 15.27
CA GLN A 90 -7.16 -26.43 15.93
C GLN A 90 -8.17 -27.20 15.07
N MET A 91 -9.04 -26.48 14.36
CA MET A 91 -10.03 -27.06 13.44
C MET A 91 -9.47 -27.35 12.04
N GLY A 92 -8.15 -27.24 11.83
CA GLY A 92 -7.50 -27.53 10.54
C GLY A 92 -7.79 -26.47 9.47
N GLY A 93 -8.10 -25.24 9.86
CA GLY A 93 -8.25 -24.10 8.96
C GLY A 93 -6.98 -23.26 8.86
N ALA A 94 -6.98 -22.30 7.93
CA ALA A 94 -5.92 -21.33 7.72
C ALA A 94 -6.49 -19.93 7.54
N VAL A 95 -5.91 -18.93 8.19
CA VAL A 95 -6.23 -17.53 7.90
C VAL A 95 -5.49 -17.10 6.64
N SER A 96 -6.24 -16.77 5.59
CA SER A 96 -5.69 -16.29 4.33
C SER A 96 -5.24 -14.83 4.49
N HIS A 97 -6.13 -13.94 4.95
CA HIS A 97 -5.90 -12.50 5.05
C HIS A 97 -6.65 -11.86 6.23
N PHE A 98 -6.04 -10.84 6.85
CA PHE A 98 -6.72 -9.89 7.73
C PHE A 98 -7.29 -8.69 6.93
N TYR A 99 -8.50 -8.25 7.24
CA TYR A 99 -9.19 -7.13 6.61
C TYR A 99 -9.55 -6.07 7.65
N GLY A 100 -8.53 -5.41 8.22
CA GLY A 100 -8.75 -4.54 9.38
C GLY A 100 -9.26 -5.36 10.57
N ASP A 101 -10.55 -5.26 10.86
CA ASP A 101 -11.28 -5.97 11.91
C ASP A 101 -11.91 -7.30 11.48
N ALA A 102 -11.77 -7.65 10.20
CA ALA A 102 -12.26 -8.90 9.65
C ALA A 102 -11.15 -9.92 9.34
N MET A 103 -11.52 -11.20 9.21
CA MET A 103 -10.63 -12.30 8.80
C MET A 103 -11.27 -13.10 7.67
N SER A 104 -10.48 -13.44 6.66
CA SER A 104 -10.83 -14.50 5.71
C SER A 104 -10.07 -15.77 6.08
N VAL A 105 -10.83 -16.85 6.21
CA VAL A 105 -10.35 -18.16 6.67
C VAL A 105 -10.85 -19.22 5.70
N TYR A 106 -10.07 -20.29 5.52
CA TYR A 106 -10.52 -21.42 4.73
C TYR A 106 -9.99 -22.75 5.26
N PHE A 107 -10.68 -23.81 4.90
CA PHE A 107 -10.45 -25.19 5.30
C PHE A 107 -10.37 -26.02 4.02
N PRO A 108 -9.16 -26.42 3.59
CA PRO A 108 -9.00 -27.34 2.47
C PRO A 108 -9.76 -28.65 2.71
N ASP A 109 -10.48 -29.12 1.70
CA ASP A 109 -11.36 -30.28 1.79
C ASP A 109 -10.76 -31.52 1.13
N GLU A 110 -9.79 -32.14 1.80
CA GLU A 110 -9.18 -33.40 1.34
C GLU A 110 -9.97 -34.63 1.84
N GLU A 111 -10.64 -34.51 2.97
CA GLU A 111 -11.32 -35.61 3.68
C GLU A 111 -12.86 -35.54 3.61
N GLY A 112 -13.42 -34.53 2.94
CA GLY A 112 -14.87 -34.28 2.89
C GLY A 112 -15.46 -33.67 4.16
N LEU A 113 -14.62 -33.29 5.14
CA LEU A 113 -15.02 -32.76 6.45
C LEU A 113 -14.82 -31.24 6.58
N ALA A 114 -14.37 -30.53 5.55
CA ALA A 114 -14.13 -29.08 5.64
C ALA A 114 -15.39 -28.29 6.02
N ALA A 115 -16.55 -28.65 5.46
CA ALA A 115 -17.82 -27.99 5.77
C ALA A 115 -18.18 -28.12 7.25
N ASN A 116 -18.09 -29.33 7.81
CA ASN A 116 -18.34 -29.58 9.23
C ASN A 116 -17.33 -28.85 10.12
N ARG A 117 -16.03 -28.87 9.76
CA ARG A 117 -14.97 -28.18 10.50
C ARG A 117 -15.16 -26.67 10.50
N ALA A 118 -15.52 -26.07 9.37
CA ALA A 118 -15.80 -24.64 9.25
C ALA A 118 -17.01 -24.22 10.09
N LEU A 119 -18.11 -24.96 10.04
CA LEU A 119 -19.32 -24.66 10.82
C LEU A 119 -19.06 -24.81 12.33
N ALA A 120 -18.35 -25.86 12.75
CA ALA A 120 -17.93 -26.02 14.14
C ALA A 120 -16.97 -24.90 14.60
N CYS A 121 -16.00 -24.52 13.76
CA CYS A 121 -15.10 -23.40 14.02
C CYS A 121 -15.88 -22.09 14.20
N ALA A 122 -16.83 -21.78 13.32
CA ALA A 122 -17.67 -20.58 13.41
C ALA A 122 -18.43 -20.51 14.74
N GLN A 123 -18.97 -21.63 15.21
CA GLN A 123 -19.65 -21.72 16.49
C GLN A 123 -18.70 -21.54 17.68
N MET A 124 -17.51 -22.16 17.64
CA MET A 124 -16.50 -21.97 18.67
C MET A 124 -16.05 -20.51 18.76
N MET A 125 -15.84 -19.86 17.62
CA MET A 125 -15.51 -18.43 17.55
C MET A 125 -16.63 -17.56 18.12
N GLN A 126 -17.90 -17.85 17.80
CA GLN A 126 -19.05 -17.14 18.41
C GLN A 126 -19.09 -17.30 19.93
N ARG A 127 -18.96 -18.54 20.43
CA ARG A 127 -18.98 -18.82 21.87
C ARG A 127 -17.85 -18.10 22.57
N LEU A 128 -16.64 -18.15 22.02
CA LEU A 128 -15.47 -17.45 22.53
C LEU A 128 -15.67 -15.92 22.56
N MET A 129 -16.25 -15.35 21.50
CA MET A 129 -16.62 -13.94 21.47
C MET A 129 -17.61 -13.61 22.60
N LEU A 130 -18.66 -14.40 22.77
CA LEU A 130 -19.68 -14.18 23.81
C LEU A 130 -19.12 -14.32 25.24
N THR A 131 -18.30 -15.32 25.52
CA THR A 131 -17.82 -15.63 26.88
C THR A 131 -16.63 -14.80 27.31
N SER A 132 -15.76 -14.40 26.38
CA SER A 132 -14.45 -13.84 26.69
C SER A 132 -14.23 -12.43 26.16
N PHE A 133 -14.94 -12.01 25.11
CA PHE A 133 -14.69 -10.74 24.41
C PHE A 133 -15.95 -9.89 24.22
N SER A 134 -17.10 -10.29 24.76
CA SER A 134 -18.36 -9.55 24.65
C SER A 134 -18.29 -8.17 25.30
N ARG A 135 -17.43 -8.01 26.32
CA ARG A 135 -17.13 -6.73 26.96
C ARG A 135 -15.62 -6.56 27.10
N VAL A 136 -15.05 -5.68 26.29
CA VAL A 136 -13.62 -5.40 26.33
C VAL A 136 -13.37 -4.08 27.06
N VAL A 137 -12.75 -4.18 28.23
CA VAL A 137 -12.35 -3.02 29.03
C VAL A 137 -11.14 -2.33 28.38
N THR A 138 -11.21 -1.01 28.24
CA THR A 138 -10.16 -0.17 27.65
C THR A 138 -9.78 0.96 28.60
N ASN A 139 -8.52 1.38 28.57
CA ASN A 139 -8.00 2.43 29.46
C ASN A 139 -8.30 3.83 28.89
N ARG A 140 -9.53 4.32 29.11
CA ARG A 140 -10.04 5.57 28.52
C ARG A 140 -10.06 6.74 29.51
N PRO A 141 -10.05 8.00 29.03
CA PRO A 141 -10.18 9.17 29.90
C PRO A 141 -11.46 9.15 30.76
N PRO A 142 -11.45 9.78 31.96
CA PRO A 142 -12.63 9.87 32.82
C PRO A 142 -13.82 10.50 32.09
N GLY A 143 -15.02 9.92 32.24
CA GLY A 143 -16.26 10.42 31.64
C GLY A 143 -16.76 9.67 30.39
N LYS A 144 -15.98 8.73 29.86
CA LYS A 144 -16.41 7.80 28.80
C LYS A 144 -16.71 6.41 29.36
N GLN A 145 -17.53 5.61 28.68
CA GLN A 145 -17.74 4.21 29.06
C GLN A 145 -16.39 3.46 29.02
N PRO A 146 -16.07 2.66 30.06
CA PRO A 146 -14.76 2.01 30.18
C PRO A 146 -14.67 0.70 29.37
N PHE A 147 -15.73 0.29 28.70
CA PHE A 147 -15.77 -0.92 27.89
C PHE A 147 -16.48 -0.69 26.56
N PHE A 148 -16.14 -1.52 25.59
CA PHE A 148 -16.90 -1.67 24.35
C PHE A 148 -17.58 -3.03 24.34
N GLU A 149 -18.80 -3.07 23.81
CA GLU A 149 -19.49 -4.32 23.55
C GLU A 149 -19.13 -4.78 22.13
N LEU A 150 -18.54 -5.97 22.03
CA LEU A 150 -18.14 -6.55 20.77
C LEU A 150 -18.93 -7.84 20.52
N THR A 151 -19.29 -8.06 19.27
CA THR A 151 -19.81 -9.34 18.81
C THR A 151 -19.12 -9.69 17.50
N ILE A 152 -19.32 -10.90 17.01
CA ILE A 152 -18.79 -11.31 15.71
C ILE A 152 -19.96 -11.75 14.85
N LYS A 153 -19.90 -11.42 13.56
CA LYS A 153 -20.77 -12.02 12.55
C LYS A 153 -19.90 -12.83 11.61
N ILE A 154 -20.40 -14.00 11.23
CA ILE A 154 -19.64 -14.99 10.49
C ILE A 154 -20.50 -15.50 9.34
N GLY A 155 -19.97 -15.40 8.12
CA GLY A 155 -20.50 -16.09 6.95
C GLY A 155 -19.69 -17.33 6.64
N VAL A 156 -20.36 -18.43 6.28
CA VAL A 156 -19.74 -19.70 5.92
C VAL A 156 -20.15 -20.08 4.50
N GLY A 157 -19.17 -20.34 3.64
CA GLY A 157 -19.37 -20.78 2.26
C GLY A 157 -18.61 -22.06 1.93
N TYR A 158 -18.93 -22.70 0.80
CA TYR A 158 -18.24 -23.91 0.35
C TYR A 158 -18.13 -23.97 -1.16
N GLY A 159 -17.00 -24.42 -1.68
CA GLY A 159 -16.83 -24.61 -3.11
C GLY A 159 -15.37 -24.60 -3.55
N LEU A 160 -15.15 -24.24 -4.81
CA LEU A 160 -13.82 -24.25 -5.42
C LEU A 160 -13.10 -22.94 -5.10
N CYS A 161 -11.91 -23.06 -4.53
CA CYS A 161 -10.94 -21.99 -4.34
C CYS A 161 -9.74 -22.16 -5.27
N GLN A 162 -9.05 -21.05 -5.48
CA GLN A 162 -7.75 -20.99 -6.13
C GLN A 162 -6.75 -20.36 -5.18
N GLU A 163 -5.71 -21.11 -4.86
CA GLU A 163 -4.52 -20.63 -4.19
C GLU A 163 -3.49 -20.22 -5.24
N LEU A 164 -2.99 -19.00 -5.19
CA LEU A 164 -1.87 -18.59 -6.02
C LEU A 164 -0.88 -17.73 -5.24
N VAL A 165 0.35 -17.68 -5.74
CA VAL A 165 1.37 -16.73 -5.30
C VAL A 165 1.61 -15.76 -6.44
N VAL A 166 1.77 -14.46 -6.14
CA VAL A 166 2.19 -13.47 -7.14
C VAL A 166 3.43 -12.71 -6.73
N GLY A 167 4.11 -12.12 -7.70
CA GLY A 167 5.32 -11.33 -7.54
C GLY A 167 6.60 -12.10 -7.84
N ARG A 168 7.73 -11.61 -7.33
CA ARG A 168 9.07 -12.19 -7.56
C ARG A 168 9.81 -12.35 -6.23
N PRO A 169 10.46 -13.49 -5.97
CA PRO A 169 11.21 -13.72 -4.73
C PRO A 169 12.25 -12.62 -4.41
N ALA A 170 12.89 -12.06 -5.44
CA ALA A 170 13.88 -11.00 -5.31
C ALA A 170 13.30 -9.63 -4.91
N ARG A 171 11.97 -9.43 -5.02
CA ARG A 171 11.29 -8.16 -4.71
C ARG A 171 10.27 -8.32 -3.59
N SER A 172 9.20 -9.06 -3.88
CA SER A 172 8.04 -9.24 -3.02
C SER A 172 7.22 -10.39 -3.56
N LEU A 173 6.74 -11.25 -2.67
CA LEU A 173 5.71 -12.25 -2.95
C LEU A 173 4.46 -11.94 -2.13
N GLU A 174 3.31 -12.29 -2.69
CA GLU A 174 2.01 -12.22 -2.02
C GLU A 174 1.22 -13.50 -2.28
N PHE A 175 0.54 -14.00 -1.26
CA PHE A 175 -0.41 -15.10 -1.40
C PHE A 175 -1.79 -14.54 -1.73
N VAL A 176 -2.52 -15.17 -2.65
CA VAL A 176 -3.89 -14.78 -2.99
C VAL A 176 -4.79 -16.01 -2.93
N LEU A 177 -5.96 -15.82 -2.34
CA LEU A 177 -7.03 -16.83 -2.29
C LEU A 177 -8.30 -16.19 -2.84
N THR A 178 -8.84 -16.79 -3.90
CA THR A 178 -10.10 -16.38 -4.53
C THR A 178 -10.94 -17.62 -4.87
N GLY A 179 -12.22 -17.45 -5.16
CA GLY A 179 -13.11 -18.52 -5.64
C GLY A 179 -14.45 -18.56 -4.94
N THR A 180 -15.28 -19.52 -5.34
CA THR A 180 -16.71 -19.56 -4.97
C THR A 180 -16.92 -19.69 -3.47
N ALA A 181 -16.07 -20.45 -2.77
CA ALA A 181 -16.22 -20.59 -1.32
C ALA A 181 -16.03 -19.25 -0.59
N VAL A 182 -15.04 -18.45 -1.03
CA VAL A 182 -14.74 -17.12 -0.45
C VAL A 182 -15.88 -16.15 -0.74
N ASP A 183 -16.39 -16.15 -1.97
CA ASP A 183 -17.50 -15.29 -2.40
C ASP A 183 -18.79 -15.63 -1.65
N GLU A 184 -19.12 -16.91 -1.52
CA GLU A 184 -20.27 -17.38 -0.74
C GLU A 184 -20.14 -17.03 0.74
N ALA A 185 -18.95 -17.18 1.34
CA ALA A 185 -18.72 -16.84 2.74
C ALA A 185 -18.91 -15.33 2.97
N ALA A 186 -18.41 -14.48 2.07
CA ALA A 186 -18.61 -13.04 2.14
C ALA A 186 -20.08 -12.64 1.90
N ALA A 187 -20.78 -13.31 0.97
CA ALA A 187 -22.21 -13.09 0.73
C ALA A 187 -23.08 -13.52 1.92
N ALA A 188 -22.73 -14.63 2.59
CA ALA A 188 -23.38 -15.11 3.80
C ALA A 188 -23.18 -14.12 4.96
N GLU A 189 -21.96 -13.60 5.11
CA GLU A 189 -21.62 -12.63 6.15
C GLU A 189 -22.42 -11.32 5.99
N LYS A 190 -22.63 -10.85 4.77
CA LYS A 190 -23.47 -9.66 4.50
C LYS A 190 -24.92 -9.81 4.97
N GLN A 191 -25.42 -11.05 5.03
CA GLN A 191 -26.76 -11.36 5.53
C GLN A 191 -26.80 -11.57 7.05
N ALA A 192 -25.64 -11.78 7.67
CA ALA A 192 -25.53 -11.99 9.09
C ALA A 192 -25.79 -10.70 9.87
N LYS A 193 -26.65 -10.78 10.89
CA LYS A 193 -26.73 -9.74 11.91
C LYS A 193 -25.61 -9.93 12.94
N SER A 194 -25.42 -8.93 13.79
CA SER A 194 -24.48 -9.00 14.92
C SER A 194 -24.70 -10.25 15.76
N GLY A 195 -23.65 -11.03 16.01
CA GLY A 195 -23.74 -12.25 16.81
C GLY A 195 -24.37 -13.45 16.08
N GLN A 196 -24.52 -13.40 14.76
CA GLN A 196 -25.05 -14.52 13.97
C GLN A 196 -23.97 -15.24 13.16
N VAL A 197 -24.22 -16.53 12.91
CA VAL A 197 -23.52 -17.32 11.88
C VAL A 197 -24.52 -17.61 10.78
N ILE A 198 -24.21 -17.23 9.56
CA ILE A 198 -25.00 -17.58 8.37
C ILE A 198 -24.20 -18.55 7.51
N ALA A 199 -24.82 -19.65 7.11
CA ALA A 199 -24.23 -20.65 6.24
C ALA A 199 -24.89 -20.59 4.85
N SER A 200 -24.08 -20.67 3.79
CA SER A 200 -24.57 -20.85 2.44
C SER A 200 -25.23 -22.22 2.26
N ARG A 201 -26.10 -22.34 1.26
CA ARG A 201 -26.71 -23.62 0.88
C ARG A 201 -25.66 -24.67 0.57
N ALA A 202 -24.57 -24.31 -0.11
CA ALA A 202 -23.53 -25.26 -0.50
C ALA A 202 -22.87 -25.91 0.72
N VAL A 203 -22.51 -25.11 1.74
CA VAL A 203 -21.85 -25.66 2.94
C VAL A 203 -22.81 -26.52 3.78
N LEU A 204 -24.09 -26.18 3.83
CA LEU A 204 -25.11 -26.98 4.52
C LEU A 204 -25.30 -28.34 3.84
N VAL A 205 -25.44 -28.35 2.52
CA VAL A 205 -25.58 -29.59 1.74
C VAL A 205 -24.35 -30.46 1.93
N GLN A 206 -23.15 -29.88 1.84
CA GLN A 206 -21.90 -30.63 2.06
C GLN A 206 -21.78 -31.20 3.48
N ALA A 207 -22.22 -30.45 4.50
CA ALA A 207 -22.21 -30.90 5.88
C ALA A 207 -23.32 -31.92 6.21
N GLY A 208 -24.21 -32.25 5.26
CA GLY A 208 -25.34 -33.14 5.47
C GLY A 208 -26.50 -32.51 6.26
N LEU A 209 -26.65 -31.19 6.20
CA LEU A 209 -27.64 -30.42 6.96
C LEU A 209 -28.77 -29.88 6.08
N PRO A 210 -29.97 -29.60 6.66
CA PRO A 210 -31.08 -29.03 5.91
C PRO A 210 -30.75 -27.63 5.36
N ALA A 211 -30.94 -27.45 4.05
CA ALA A 211 -30.73 -26.17 3.36
C ALA A 211 -32.05 -25.63 2.79
N ALA A 212 -32.84 -24.95 3.63
CA ALA A 212 -34.17 -24.45 3.27
C ALA A 212 -34.14 -23.18 2.37
N ALA A 213 -33.01 -22.48 2.35
CA ALA A 213 -32.78 -21.26 1.56
C ALA A 213 -31.30 -21.19 1.15
N ASP A 214 -30.95 -20.21 0.32
CA ASP A 214 -29.57 -20.00 -0.14
C ASP A 214 -28.63 -19.61 1.00
N PHE A 215 -29.17 -18.97 2.05
CA PHE A 215 -28.44 -18.55 3.24
C PHE A 215 -29.30 -18.83 4.47
N VAL A 216 -28.76 -19.60 5.42
CA VAL A 216 -29.51 -20.06 6.60
C VAL A 216 -28.76 -19.69 7.87
N PRO A 217 -29.42 -19.08 8.87
CA PRO A 217 -28.82 -18.87 10.18
C PRO A 217 -28.63 -20.20 10.91
N ILE A 218 -27.42 -20.41 11.43
CA ILE A 218 -27.10 -21.58 12.24
C ILE A 218 -27.42 -21.28 13.71
N GLN A 219 -28.24 -22.13 14.34
CA GLN A 219 -28.48 -22.08 15.79
C GLN A 219 -27.50 -22.96 16.56
N THR A 220 -27.21 -22.56 17.80
CA THR A 220 -25.99 -22.90 18.56
C THR A 220 -26.03 -24.18 19.39
N GLU A 221 -27.01 -25.05 19.21
CA GLU A 221 -27.28 -26.12 20.17
C GLU A 221 -27.14 -27.48 19.48
N ASP A 222 -26.19 -28.26 19.97
CA ASP A 222 -25.88 -29.66 19.62
C ASP A 222 -25.13 -29.93 18.31
N TRP A 223 -23.81 -29.71 18.34
CA TRP A 223 -22.88 -30.17 17.30
C TRP A 223 -21.83 -31.10 17.89
N THR A 224 -21.63 -32.24 17.23
CA THR A 224 -20.47 -33.12 17.46
C THR A 224 -19.23 -32.49 16.81
N LEU A 225 -18.16 -32.31 17.59
CA LEU A 225 -16.92 -31.77 17.06
C LEU A 225 -16.34 -32.75 16.03
N PRO A 226 -16.17 -32.35 14.76
CA PRO A 226 -15.56 -33.20 13.77
C PRO A 226 -14.08 -33.43 14.11
N PRO A 227 -13.51 -34.59 13.72
CA PRO A 227 -12.08 -34.79 13.87
C PRO A 227 -11.31 -33.71 13.09
N ALA A 228 -10.28 -33.17 13.72
CA ALA A 228 -9.46 -32.12 13.13
C ALA A 228 -7.99 -32.29 13.54
N THR A 229 -7.10 -32.06 12.59
CA THR A 229 -5.66 -32.01 12.81
C THR A 229 -5.13 -30.67 12.32
N PRO A 230 -4.33 -29.95 13.12
CA PRO A 230 -3.67 -28.73 12.65
C PRO A 230 -2.80 -29.00 11.42
N ILE A 231 -2.92 -28.14 10.40
CA ILE A 231 -2.21 -28.26 9.11
C ILE A 231 -0.69 -28.32 9.29
N LEU A 232 -0.15 -27.49 10.18
CA LEU A 232 1.28 -27.46 10.48
C LEU A 232 1.50 -27.45 11.99
N ARG A 233 2.41 -28.33 12.44
CA ARG A 233 2.92 -28.33 13.81
C ARG A 233 4.41 -28.03 13.79
N TRP A 234 4.78 -26.81 14.17
CA TRP A 234 6.16 -26.33 14.19
C TRP A 234 7.13 -27.20 15.00
N SER A 235 6.64 -27.91 16.01
CA SER A 235 7.43 -28.87 16.80
C SER A 235 7.80 -30.14 16.02
N HIS A 236 7.13 -30.43 14.92
CA HIS A 236 7.28 -31.66 14.12
C HIS A 236 7.94 -31.41 12.75
N ILE A 237 8.35 -30.18 12.44
CA ILE A 237 9.07 -29.89 11.20
C ILE A 237 10.50 -30.41 11.34
N ALA A 238 10.95 -31.23 10.38
CA ALA A 238 12.30 -31.75 10.40
C ALA A 238 13.31 -30.60 10.18
N PRO A 239 14.46 -30.60 10.88
CA PRO A 239 15.50 -29.58 10.68
C PRO A 239 15.95 -29.46 9.21
N ASP A 240 15.90 -30.56 8.45
CA ASP A 240 16.29 -30.62 7.04
C ASP A 240 15.32 -29.88 6.10
N ASP A 241 14.08 -29.62 6.54
CA ASP A 241 13.09 -28.87 5.75
C ASP A 241 13.19 -27.35 5.98
N HIS A 242 13.87 -26.92 7.05
CA HIS A 242 14.04 -25.49 7.37
C HIS A 242 14.66 -24.65 6.23
N PRO A 243 15.66 -25.12 5.47
CA PRO A 243 16.27 -24.32 4.40
C PRO A 243 15.29 -23.93 3.29
N ARG A 244 14.31 -24.79 2.96
CA ARG A 244 13.29 -24.50 1.93
C ARG A 244 12.46 -23.29 2.31
N LEU A 245 11.94 -23.30 3.54
CA LEU A 245 11.12 -22.20 4.04
C LEU A 245 11.95 -20.94 4.31
N ALA A 246 13.20 -21.09 4.76
CA ALA A 246 14.13 -19.98 4.99
C ALA A 246 14.46 -19.20 3.72
N ALA A 247 14.54 -19.88 2.57
CA ALA A 247 14.78 -19.25 1.27
C ALA A 247 13.60 -18.39 0.77
N VAL A 248 12.38 -18.69 1.25
CA VAL A 248 11.13 -18.16 0.69
C VAL A 248 10.44 -17.15 1.61
N ALA A 249 10.38 -17.44 2.91
CA ALA A 249 9.63 -16.64 3.88
C ALA A 249 9.99 -15.13 3.88
N PRO A 250 11.27 -14.70 3.72
CA PRO A 250 11.60 -13.29 3.66
C PRO A 250 10.91 -12.51 2.53
N ALA A 251 10.57 -13.16 1.41
CA ALA A 251 9.95 -12.50 0.26
C ALA A 251 8.49 -12.08 0.51
N PHE A 252 7.80 -12.74 1.45
CA PHE A 252 6.44 -12.40 1.86
C PHE A 252 6.38 -11.26 2.87
N VAL A 253 7.54 -10.80 3.36
CA VAL A 253 7.63 -9.75 4.39
C VAL A 253 8.31 -8.52 3.79
N HIS A 254 7.91 -7.32 4.22
CA HIS A 254 8.63 -6.10 3.85
C HIS A 254 10.10 -6.20 4.26
N GLN A 255 11.06 -5.92 3.37
CA GLN A 255 12.49 -6.15 3.65
C GLN A 255 12.98 -5.49 4.94
N ALA A 256 12.59 -4.23 5.18
CA ALA A 256 12.90 -3.54 6.43
C ALA A 256 12.26 -4.20 7.68
N LEU A 257 11.04 -4.74 7.55
CA LEU A 257 10.40 -5.50 8.63
C LEU A 257 11.10 -6.85 8.85
N ALA A 258 11.45 -7.56 7.78
CA ALA A 258 12.21 -8.81 7.85
C ALA A 258 13.55 -8.57 8.56
N ARG A 259 14.28 -7.50 8.21
CA ARG A 259 15.51 -7.10 8.93
C ARG A 259 15.25 -6.89 10.43
N ARG A 260 14.21 -6.15 10.82
CA ARG A 260 13.85 -5.90 12.23
C ARG A 260 13.46 -7.19 12.97
N LEU A 261 12.68 -8.07 12.35
CA LEU A 261 12.28 -9.36 12.93
C LEU A 261 13.48 -10.27 13.20
N LEU A 262 14.52 -10.17 12.34
CA LEU A 262 15.74 -10.96 12.45
C LEU A 262 16.74 -10.39 13.46
N THR A 263 16.83 -9.07 13.63
CA THR A 263 17.83 -8.42 14.50
C THR A 263 17.32 -8.09 15.90
N SER A 264 16.20 -7.38 16.00
CA SER A 264 15.62 -6.87 17.26
C SER A 264 14.48 -7.74 17.80
N GLY A 265 14.00 -8.69 17.01
CA GLY A 265 12.83 -9.51 17.34
C GLY A 265 11.50 -8.79 17.07
N ALA A 266 10.42 -9.31 17.67
CA ALA A 266 9.07 -8.77 17.50
C ALA A 266 8.77 -7.59 18.45
N ASP A 267 9.65 -7.36 19.43
CA ASP A 267 9.49 -6.30 20.42
C ASP A 267 9.69 -4.92 19.73
N ASN A 268 8.76 -3.98 19.98
CA ASN A 268 8.74 -2.64 19.39
C ASN A 268 8.57 -2.58 17.84
N LEU A 269 7.87 -3.53 17.22
CA LEU A 269 7.43 -3.39 15.82
C LEU A 269 6.19 -2.51 15.65
N ALA A 270 5.47 -2.31 16.74
CA ALA A 270 4.22 -1.57 16.77
C ALA A 270 4.50 -0.11 17.12
N GLU A 271 4.04 0.84 16.29
CA GLU A 271 4.34 2.25 16.47
C GLU A 271 3.26 3.17 15.87
N HIS A 272 3.14 4.37 16.43
CA HIS A 272 2.36 5.45 15.83
C HIS A 272 3.16 6.15 14.76
N ARG A 273 2.59 6.22 13.55
CA ARG A 273 3.27 6.88 12.45
C ARG A 273 2.31 7.45 11.42
N PRO A 274 2.71 8.52 10.72
CA PRO A 274 2.00 8.93 9.53
C PRO A 274 2.18 7.90 8.42
N VAL A 275 1.14 7.67 7.62
CA VAL A 275 1.16 6.83 6.43
C VAL A 275 0.32 7.46 5.34
N SER A 276 0.61 7.08 4.10
CA SER A 276 -0.29 7.30 2.96
C SER A 276 -0.85 5.94 2.54
N SER A 277 -2.16 5.77 2.63
CA SER A 277 -2.87 4.55 2.25
C SER A 277 -3.57 4.76 0.91
N LEU A 278 -3.23 3.93 -0.07
CA LEU A 278 -3.78 3.93 -1.42
C LEU A 278 -4.45 2.59 -1.69
N PHE A 279 -5.76 2.59 -1.88
CA PHE A 279 -6.47 1.42 -2.40
C PHE A 279 -6.70 1.58 -3.90
N VAL A 280 -6.49 0.50 -4.64
CA VAL A 280 -6.70 0.41 -6.08
C VAL A 280 -7.62 -0.77 -6.35
N GLN A 281 -8.88 -0.53 -6.73
CA GLN A 281 -9.77 -1.56 -7.24
C GLN A 281 -9.58 -1.68 -8.74
N PHE A 282 -9.56 -2.91 -9.26
CA PHE A 282 -9.33 -3.16 -10.68
C PHE A 282 -10.11 -4.38 -11.16
N ASP A 283 -10.45 -4.37 -12.44
CA ASP A 283 -11.12 -5.48 -13.14
C ASP A 283 -10.34 -5.83 -14.41
N PHE A 284 -10.27 -7.11 -14.76
CA PHE A 284 -9.63 -7.55 -16.00
C PHE A 284 -10.58 -7.38 -17.19
N VAL A 285 -10.03 -7.12 -18.38
CA VAL A 285 -10.81 -7.11 -19.62
C VAL A 285 -11.42 -8.50 -19.85
N GLY A 286 -12.73 -8.54 -20.07
CA GLY A 286 -13.48 -9.78 -20.31
C GLY A 286 -14.01 -10.45 -19.05
N ASP A 287 -13.84 -9.82 -17.88
CA ASP A 287 -14.20 -10.35 -16.57
C ASP A 287 -14.85 -9.26 -15.69
N GLU A 288 -15.72 -8.46 -16.31
CA GLU A 288 -16.31 -7.28 -15.66
C GLU A 288 -17.41 -7.64 -14.64
N ASP A 289 -17.88 -8.90 -14.63
CA ASP A 289 -19.09 -9.32 -13.91
C ASP A 289 -18.90 -10.50 -12.91
N GLU A 290 -17.81 -11.30 -12.93
CA GLU A 290 -17.69 -12.49 -12.05
C GLU A 290 -16.26 -12.78 -11.52
N SER A 291 -15.93 -12.31 -10.31
CA SER A 291 -14.66 -12.61 -9.62
C SER A 291 -14.35 -14.11 -9.41
N SER A 292 -15.35 -14.99 -9.55
CA SER A 292 -15.26 -16.43 -9.30
C SER A 292 -15.38 -17.31 -10.55
N ALA A 293 -15.72 -16.78 -11.73
CA ALA A 293 -16.04 -17.60 -12.90
C ALA A 293 -14.99 -17.47 -14.01
N ILE A 294 -13.75 -17.92 -13.78
CA ILE A 294 -12.70 -17.75 -14.78
C ILE A 294 -11.87 -19.01 -14.97
N ASN A 295 -11.54 -19.24 -16.25
CA ASN A 295 -10.39 -19.99 -16.73
C ASN A 295 -9.13 -19.66 -15.91
N THR A 296 -8.84 -20.53 -14.93
CA THR A 296 -7.91 -20.30 -13.81
C THR A 296 -6.53 -19.82 -14.25
N ALA A 297 -5.97 -20.40 -15.31
CA ALA A 297 -4.62 -20.10 -15.78
C ALA A 297 -4.46 -18.65 -16.29
N VAL A 298 -5.47 -18.10 -16.97
CA VAL A 298 -5.38 -16.76 -17.57
C VAL A 298 -5.43 -15.69 -16.48
N MET A 299 -6.36 -15.83 -15.52
CA MET A 299 -6.48 -14.91 -14.38
C MET A 299 -5.19 -14.87 -13.57
N GLY A 300 -4.60 -16.03 -13.26
CA GLY A 300 -3.35 -16.10 -12.50
C GLY A 300 -2.20 -15.36 -13.20
N GLN A 301 -2.06 -15.51 -14.51
CA GLN A 301 -1.05 -14.80 -15.31
C GLN A 301 -1.30 -13.29 -15.38
N GLN A 302 -2.56 -12.87 -15.56
CA GLN A 302 -2.92 -11.45 -15.58
C GLN A 302 -2.69 -10.79 -14.22
N LEU A 303 -3.02 -11.47 -13.12
CA LEU A 303 -2.79 -10.97 -11.77
C LEU A 303 -1.30 -10.90 -11.44
N GLN A 304 -0.50 -11.90 -11.86
CA GLN A 304 0.95 -11.85 -11.78
C GLN A 304 1.50 -10.62 -12.52
N ALA A 305 1.09 -10.42 -13.77
CA ALA A 305 1.55 -9.30 -14.60
C ALA A 305 1.15 -7.94 -14.00
N TYR A 306 -0.09 -7.82 -13.50
CA TYR A 306 -0.58 -6.59 -12.85
C TYR A 306 0.16 -6.31 -11.54
N TYR A 307 0.34 -7.31 -10.69
CA TYR A 307 1.07 -7.17 -9.43
C TYR A 307 2.53 -6.75 -9.65
N GLU A 308 3.22 -7.39 -10.60
CA GLU A 308 4.60 -7.01 -10.94
C GLU A 308 4.71 -5.59 -11.48
N TRP A 309 3.79 -5.21 -12.37
CA TRP A 309 3.72 -3.85 -12.91
C TRP A 309 3.47 -2.84 -11.80
N ALA A 310 2.48 -3.07 -10.93
CA ALA A 310 2.16 -2.19 -9.81
C ALA A 310 3.34 -2.09 -8.82
N CYS A 311 4.02 -3.20 -8.51
CA CYS A 311 5.25 -3.19 -7.72
C CYS A 311 6.36 -2.36 -8.40
N GLY A 312 6.48 -2.42 -9.72
CA GLY A 312 7.43 -1.59 -10.49
C GLY A 312 7.12 -0.09 -10.37
N VAL A 313 5.84 0.29 -10.52
CA VAL A 313 5.41 1.68 -10.36
C VAL A 313 5.63 2.16 -8.92
N VAL A 314 5.23 1.36 -7.91
CA VAL A 314 5.44 1.70 -6.50
C VAL A 314 6.92 1.82 -6.17
N ALA A 315 7.77 0.93 -6.67
CA ALA A 315 9.21 0.97 -6.44
C ALA A 315 9.89 2.21 -7.03
N ARG A 316 9.32 2.81 -8.09
CA ARG A 316 9.74 4.14 -8.55
C ARG A 316 9.55 5.11 -7.40
N PHE A 317 8.33 5.42 -7.00
CA PHE A 317 8.07 6.52 -6.05
C PHE A 317 8.44 6.25 -4.59
N GLY A 318 8.40 4.98 -4.19
CA GLY A 318 8.45 4.56 -2.79
C GLY A 318 9.74 3.93 -2.32
N VAL A 319 10.77 3.73 -3.16
CA VAL A 319 12.05 3.08 -2.78
C VAL A 319 11.90 2.00 -1.68
N GLU A 320 12.30 2.27 -0.42
CA GLU A 320 12.10 1.38 0.74
C GLU A 320 10.87 1.72 1.59
N ASN A 321 10.22 2.87 1.40
CA ASN A 321 9.08 3.35 2.18
C ASN A 321 7.71 3.12 1.53
N GLY A 322 7.64 2.62 0.30
CA GLY A 322 6.40 2.26 -0.40
C GLY A 322 6.36 0.80 -0.81
N ARG A 323 5.22 0.12 -0.62
CA ARG A 323 5.02 -1.28 -1.02
C ARG A 323 3.56 -1.54 -1.40
N VAL A 324 3.36 -2.43 -2.37
CA VAL A 324 2.07 -3.13 -2.54
C VAL A 324 1.94 -4.07 -1.34
N ASN A 325 1.22 -3.62 -0.33
CA ASN A 325 1.08 -4.29 0.94
C ASN A 325 0.33 -5.61 0.77
N ARG A 326 -0.75 -5.61 -0.03
CA ARG A 326 -1.65 -6.76 -0.19
C ARG A 326 -2.36 -6.81 -1.54
N VAL A 327 -2.77 -8.02 -1.90
CA VAL A 327 -3.79 -8.28 -2.91
C VAL A 327 -5.03 -8.82 -2.20
N LEU A 328 -6.16 -8.15 -2.36
CA LEU A 328 -7.43 -8.54 -1.77
C LEU A 328 -8.39 -8.94 -2.89
N THR A 329 -9.14 -10.02 -2.69
CA THR A 329 -10.13 -10.51 -3.66
C THR A 329 -11.41 -10.90 -2.91
N GLY A 330 -12.52 -11.02 -3.66
CA GLY A 330 -13.82 -11.41 -3.13
C GLY A 330 -14.90 -10.37 -3.43
N ASP A 331 -15.76 -10.10 -2.45
CA ASP A 331 -17.04 -9.41 -2.60
C ASP A 331 -17.00 -7.94 -3.07
N LYS A 332 -15.82 -7.32 -3.01
CA LYS A 332 -15.56 -5.95 -3.47
C LYS A 332 -14.63 -5.92 -4.70
N GLY A 333 -14.56 -7.03 -5.43
CA GLY A 333 -13.67 -7.21 -6.57
C GLY A 333 -12.20 -7.30 -6.18
N ASN A 334 -11.33 -7.25 -7.19
CA ASN A 334 -9.89 -7.33 -6.99
C ASN A 334 -9.34 -5.97 -6.56
N GLN A 335 -8.50 -5.97 -5.53
CA GLN A 335 -7.94 -4.75 -4.97
C GLN A 335 -6.46 -4.90 -4.62
N LEU A 336 -5.69 -3.84 -4.87
CA LEU A 336 -4.37 -3.67 -4.28
C LEU A 336 -4.47 -2.69 -3.11
N HIS A 337 -3.89 -3.06 -1.97
CA HIS A 337 -3.59 -2.10 -0.92
C HIS A 337 -2.13 -1.70 -1.02
N ILE A 338 -1.87 -0.44 -1.35
CA ILE A 338 -0.54 0.15 -1.46
C ILE A 338 -0.34 1.10 -0.28
N MET A 339 0.81 0.98 0.37
CA MET A 339 1.11 1.75 1.57
C MET A 339 2.46 2.44 1.43
N PHE A 340 2.48 3.72 1.80
CA PHE A 340 3.70 4.48 1.98
C PHE A 340 3.87 4.88 3.44
N GLY A 341 5.11 4.86 3.91
CA GLY A 341 5.44 5.32 5.23
C GLY A 341 5.33 4.29 6.31
N ALA A 342 5.17 3.00 6.03
CA ALA A 342 5.28 1.94 7.02
C ALA A 342 5.77 0.65 6.33
N PRO A 343 6.73 -0.10 6.91
CA PRO A 343 7.43 0.12 8.18
C PRO A 343 8.59 1.13 8.09
N VAL A 344 8.81 1.76 6.94
CA VAL A 344 9.94 2.71 6.72
C VAL A 344 9.41 4.13 6.57
N ALA A 345 10.06 5.08 7.23
CA ALA A 345 9.72 6.51 7.18
C ALA A 345 10.56 7.22 6.11
N PRO A 346 10.13 8.38 5.58
CA PRO A 346 8.87 9.09 5.86
C PRO A 346 7.66 8.52 5.09
N ASP A 347 6.47 9.09 5.29
CA ASP A 347 5.21 8.70 4.62
C ASP A 347 5.03 9.21 3.20
N GLY A 348 5.76 10.28 2.83
CA GLY A 348 5.85 10.77 1.45
C GLY A 348 4.49 10.91 0.74
N PRO A 349 3.53 11.71 1.26
CA PRO A 349 2.20 11.81 0.66
C PRO A 349 2.22 12.35 -0.78
N ASP A 350 3.20 13.19 -1.11
CA ASP A 350 3.43 13.64 -2.48
C ASP A 350 3.88 12.50 -3.40
N GLN A 351 4.74 11.60 -2.91
CA GLN A 351 5.16 10.41 -3.65
C GLN A 351 4.01 9.42 -3.83
N ALA A 352 3.19 9.24 -2.81
CA ALA A 352 1.99 8.39 -2.90
C ALA A 352 1.00 8.93 -3.95
N MET A 353 0.80 10.25 -4.01
CA MET A 353 -0.03 10.88 -5.04
C MET A 353 0.58 10.73 -6.45
N ARG A 354 1.89 10.95 -6.62
CA ARG A 354 2.56 10.69 -7.91
C ARG A 354 2.45 9.24 -8.34
N CYS A 355 2.58 8.31 -7.40
CA CYS A 355 2.36 6.89 -7.64
C CYS A 355 0.93 6.62 -8.11
N ALA A 356 -0.08 7.19 -7.46
CA ALA A 356 -1.47 7.03 -7.88
C ALA A 356 -1.72 7.58 -9.30
N LEU A 357 -1.18 8.76 -9.62
CA LEU A 357 -1.27 9.33 -10.97
C LEU A 357 -0.49 8.52 -12.01
N ALA A 358 0.64 7.92 -11.66
CA ALA A 358 1.37 7.01 -12.55
C ALA A 358 0.59 5.71 -12.80
N LEU A 359 0.01 5.11 -11.75
CA LEU A 359 -0.87 3.95 -11.87
C LEU A 359 -2.09 4.26 -12.74
N GLN A 360 -2.61 5.48 -12.69
CA GLN A 360 -3.70 5.95 -13.54
C GLN A 360 -3.30 6.05 -15.01
N ARG A 361 -2.17 6.71 -15.30
CA ARG A 361 -1.71 7.04 -16.66
C ARG A 361 -1.08 5.86 -17.39
N GLU A 362 -0.36 5.01 -16.67
CA GLU A 362 0.41 3.88 -17.22
C GLU A 362 -0.36 2.55 -17.11
N LYS A 363 -1.68 2.60 -16.84
CA LYS A 363 -2.56 1.43 -16.65
C LYS A 363 -2.42 0.43 -17.82
N PRO A 364 -2.11 -0.85 -17.56
CA PRO A 364 -1.99 -1.85 -18.62
C PRO A 364 -3.30 -2.05 -19.38
N ALA A 365 -3.21 -2.33 -20.68
CA ALA A 365 -4.38 -2.47 -21.56
C ALA A 365 -5.31 -3.64 -21.18
N PHE A 366 -4.81 -4.66 -20.48
CA PHE A 366 -5.60 -5.80 -20.02
C PHE A 366 -6.39 -5.53 -18.74
N ILE A 367 -6.25 -4.34 -18.15
CA ILE A 367 -7.09 -3.85 -17.05
C ILE A 367 -8.21 -3.00 -17.64
N ALA A 368 -9.45 -3.43 -17.46
CA ALA A 368 -10.62 -2.72 -17.95
C ALA A 368 -10.83 -1.45 -17.14
N ARG A 369 -11.12 -1.62 -15.85
CA ARG A 369 -11.47 -0.54 -14.92
C ARG A 369 -10.42 -0.43 -13.83
N GLN A 370 -10.18 0.78 -13.35
CA GLN A 370 -9.30 1.04 -12.21
C GLN A 370 -9.78 2.25 -11.41
N ARG A 371 -10.10 2.03 -10.14
CA ARG A 371 -10.60 3.07 -9.22
C ARG A 371 -9.64 3.21 -8.05
N MET A 372 -9.33 4.44 -7.65
CA MET A 372 -8.30 4.68 -6.64
C MET A 372 -8.78 5.60 -5.54
N GLY A 373 -8.45 5.25 -4.30
CA GLY A 373 -8.70 6.07 -3.12
C GLY A 373 -7.43 6.27 -2.31
N LEU A 374 -7.04 7.52 -2.11
CA LEU A 374 -5.84 7.90 -1.34
C LEU A 374 -6.27 8.67 -0.08
N ALA A 375 -5.68 8.33 1.06
CA ALA A 375 -5.80 9.13 2.28
C ALA A 375 -4.50 9.12 3.07
N VAL A 376 -4.20 10.23 3.74
CA VAL A 376 -2.97 10.44 4.49
C VAL A 376 -3.29 10.79 5.94
N GLY A 377 -2.70 10.08 6.89
CA GLY A 377 -2.83 10.44 8.29
C GLY A 377 -2.07 9.53 9.22
N LYS A 378 -2.30 9.72 10.53
CA LYS A 378 -1.64 8.92 11.56
C LYS A 378 -2.39 7.61 11.73
N VAL A 379 -1.63 6.53 11.78
CA VAL A 379 -2.12 5.17 12.07
C VAL A 379 -1.28 4.57 13.18
N PHE A 380 -1.82 3.50 13.76
CA PHE A 380 -1.02 2.53 14.46
C PHE A 380 -0.56 1.46 13.46
N ALA A 381 0.74 1.25 13.32
CA ALA A 381 1.31 0.27 12.40
C ALA A 381 2.01 -0.82 13.20
N GLY A 382 1.72 -2.10 12.94
CA GLY A 382 2.31 -3.19 13.70
C GLY A 382 1.88 -4.58 13.24
N PRO A 383 2.48 -5.64 13.81
CA PRO A 383 2.03 -7.00 13.60
C PRO A 383 0.67 -7.23 14.26
N VAL A 384 -0.24 -7.84 13.51
CA VAL A 384 -1.57 -8.27 13.94
C VAL A 384 -1.72 -9.76 13.70
N GLY A 385 -2.30 -10.48 14.66
CA GLY A 385 -2.53 -11.93 14.61
C GLY A 385 -1.99 -12.66 15.85
N SER A 386 -1.51 -13.89 15.69
CA SER A 386 -0.90 -14.72 16.74
C SER A 386 0.54 -15.09 16.40
N ALA A 387 1.27 -15.71 17.32
CA ALA A 387 2.62 -16.22 17.02
C ALA A 387 2.66 -17.26 15.88
N ALA A 388 1.52 -17.86 15.54
CA ALA A 388 1.41 -18.84 14.45
C ALA A 388 1.01 -18.20 13.10
N ARG A 389 0.37 -17.02 13.11
CA ARG A 389 -0.05 -16.30 11.91
C ARG A 389 -0.15 -14.81 12.19
N GLN A 390 0.65 -13.99 11.51
CA GLN A 390 0.70 -12.54 11.63
C GLN A 390 0.66 -11.85 10.29
N GLU A 391 0.19 -10.61 10.23
CA GLU A 391 0.52 -9.71 9.14
C GLU A 391 0.91 -8.34 9.70
N TYR A 392 1.77 -7.64 8.98
CA TYR A 392 2.03 -6.24 9.30
C TYR A 392 0.91 -5.43 8.70
N THR A 393 0.15 -4.76 9.57
CA THR A 393 -1.00 -3.98 9.14
C THR A 393 -0.96 -2.59 9.74
N VAL A 394 -1.78 -1.74 9.16
CA VAL A 394 -2.05 -0.39 9.65
C VAL A 394 -3.49 -0.33 10.10
N VAL A 395 -3.69 0.11 11.32
CA VAL A 395 -5.01 0.32 11.91
C VAL A 395 -5.17 1.81 12.11
N GLY A 396 -6.22 2.36 11.50
CA GLY A 396 -6.57 3.75 11.66
C GLY A 396 -7.59 4.21 10.64
N ASP A 397 -8.21 5.34 10.96
CA ASP A 397 -9.32 5.90 10.21
C ASP A 397 -9.00 6.14 8.73
N VAL A 398 -7.75 6.53 8.42
CA VAL A 398 -7.30 6.82 7.06
C VAL A 398 -7.25 5.60 6.14
N VAL A 399 -7.02 4.41 6.69
CA VAL A 399 -7.02 3.17 5.90
C VAL A 399 -8.43 2.88 5.41
N ASN A 400 -9.41 2.92 6.32
CA ASN A 400 -10.83 2.75 6.01
C ASN A 400 -11.34 3.86 5.09
N LEU A 401 -10.89 5.10 5.30
CA LEU A 401 -11.25 6.23 4.43
C LEU A 401 -10.76 6.01 2.99
N SER A 402 -9.51 5.60 2.80
CA SER A 402 -8.96 5.32 1.46
C SER A 402 -9.74 4.24 0.72
N ALA A 403 -10.09 3.14 1.39
CA ALA A 403 -10.92 2.09 0.81
C ALA A 403 -12.35 2.59 0.46
N ARG A 404 -12.98 3.39 1.34
CA ARG A 404 -14.33 3.93 1.08
C ARG A 404 -14.34 4.96 -0.06
N LEU A 405 -13.29 5.79 -0.18
CA LEU A 405 -13.11 6.73 -1.29
C LEU A 405 -12.97 6.00 -2.63
N MET A 406 -12.17 4.94 -2.67
CA MET A 406 -12.01 4.08 -3.86
C MET A 406 -13.35 3.51 -4.32
N GLN A 407 -14.22 3.05 -3.41
CA GLN A 407 -15.51 2.45 -3.78
C GLN A 407 -16.48 3.42 -4.47
N ILE A 408 -16.44 4.70 -4.12
CA ILE A 408 -17.28 5.74 -4.74
C ILE A 408 -16.58 6.46 -5.90
N CYS A 409 -15.32 6.11 -6.17
CA CYS A 409 -14.51 6.75 -7.18
C CYS A 409 -15.00 6.39 -8.58
N GLY A 410 -14.99 7.37 -9.49
CA GLY A 410 -15.24 7.12 -10.90
C GLY A 410 -14.16 6.23 -11.52
N ASP A 411 -14.50 5.53 -12.60
CA ASP A 411 -13.52 4.70 -13.31
C ASP A 411 -12.38 5.56 -13.87
N GLY A 412 -11.16 5.05 -13.72
CA GLY A 412 -9.92 5.72 -14.12
C GLY A 412 -9.58 6.94 -13.28
N GLN A 413 -10.22 7.18 -12.12
CA GLN A 413 -9.97 8.35 -11.27
C GLN A 413 -9.25 8.02 -9.96
N VAL A 414 -8.75 9.07 -9.31
CA VAL A 414 -8.17 9.02 -7.96
C VAL A 414 -8.97 9.97 -7.07
N PHE A 415 -9.59 9.47 -6.00
CA PHE A 415 -10.27 10.31 -5.01
C PHE A 415 -9.43 10.42 -3.74
N THR A 416 -9.44 11.61 -3.13
CA THR A 416 -8.83 11.89 -1.83
C THR A 416 -9.76 12.72 -0.95
N ASP A 417 -9.52 12.77 0.36
CA ASP A 417 -10.26 13.63 1.30
C ASP A 417 -9.68 15.05 1.41
N GLU A 418 -10.43 15.98 2.00
CA GLU A 418 -10.01 17.39 2.21
C GLU A 418 -8.70 17.50 3.00
N ALA A 419 -8.47 16.70 4.04
CA ALA A 419 -7.26 16.83 4.85
C ALA A 419 -6.01 16.43 4.04
N THR A 420 -6.12 15.38 3.22
CA THR A 420 -5.06 14.99 2.29
C THR A 420 -4.90 16.00 1.15
N ALA A 421 -6.00 16.48 0.56
CA ALA A 421 -5.95 17.51 -0.47
C ALA A 421 -5.26 18.78 0.05
N ALA A 422 -5.64 19.28 1.23
CA ALA A 422 -5.03 20.45 1.86
C ALA A 422 -3.51 20.28 2.06
N ARG A 423 -3.05 19.09 2.45
CA ARG A 423 -1.61 18.77 2.58
C ARG A 423 -0.88 18.74 1.24
N LEU A 424 -1.58 18.35 0.18
CA LEU A 424 -1.03 18.15 -1.16
C LEU A 424 -1.20 19.35 -2.10
N ARG A 425 -2.04 20.34 -1.75
CA ARG A 425 -2.29 21.56 -2.54
C ARG A 425 -1.04 22.36 -2.88
N GLN A 426 0.08 22.13 -2.19
CA GLN A 426 1.36 22.76 -2.54
C GLN A 426 2.00 22.16 -3.82
N TRP A 427 1.69 20.90 -4.14
CA TRP A 427 2.23 20.17 -5.30
C TRP A 427 1.19 19.87 -6.37
N PHE A 428 -0.09 19.77 -6.00
CA PHE A 428 -1.15 19.32 -6.91
C PHE A 428 -2.33 20.29 -6.93
N GLU A 429 -3.01 20.32 -8.06
CA GLU A 429 -4.32 20.96 -8.22
C GLU A 429 -5.42 19.93 -7.99
N PHE A 430 -6.57 20.39 -7.47
CA PHE A 430 -7.67 19.53 -7.09
C PHE A 430 -9.02 20.14 -7.46
N ASP A 431 -9.88 19.33 -8.06
CA ASP A 431 -11.30 19.63 -8.15
C ASP A 431 -12.02 19.14 -6.89
N THR A 432 -12.97 19.94 -6.41
CA THR A 432 -13.78 19.60 -5.23
C THR A 432 -15.10 18.98 -5.66
N LEU A 433 -15.42 17.80 -5.12
CA LEU A 433 -16.66 17.09 -5.40
C LEU A 433 -17.73 17.37 -4.33
N PRO A 434 -19.02 17.10 -4.63
CA PRO A 434 -20.09 17.22 -3.65
C PRO A 434 -19.84 16.40 -2.38
N VAL A 435 -20.31 16.90 -1.25
CA VAL A 435 -20.21 16.23 0.05
C VAL A 435 -20.96 14.90 0.01
N VAL A 436 -20.32 13.84 0.50
CA VAL A 436 -20.88 12.49 0.56
C VAL A 436 -20.85 11.93 1.99
N ARG A 437 -21.86 11.14 2.34
CA ARG A 437 -21.85 10.34 3.57
C ARG A 437 -21.37 8.94 3.24
N LEU A 438 -20.17 8.60 3.72
CA LEU A 438 -19.63 7.25 3.58
C LEU A 438 -20.19 6.34 4.67
N LYS A 439 -20.43 5.07 4.33
CA LYS A 439 -20.88 4.05 5.30
C LYS A 439 -19.96 4.04 6.52
N GLY A 440 -20.53 4.05 7.72
CA GLY A 440 -19.80 4.00 8.98
C GLY A 440 -19.20 5.33 9.44
N LYS A 441 -19.17 6.39 8.61
CA LYS A 441 -18.69 7.71 9.04
C LYS A 441 -19.83 8.52 9.66
N GLN A 442 -19.57 9.11 10.84
CA GLN A 442 -20.49 10.08 11.44
C GLN A 442 -20.48 11.42 10.71
N ILE A 443 -19.31 11.84 10.21
CA ILE A 443 -19.11 13.13 9.54
C ILE A 443 -19.08 12.91 8.03
N ALA A 444 -19.84 13.73 7.31
CA ALA A 444 -19.82 13.73 5.86
C ALA A 444 -18.47 14.26 5.34
N ILE A 445 -18.01 13.72 4.21
CA ILE A 445 -16.67 13.99 3.69
C ILE A 445 -16.80 14.67 2.33
N THR A 446 -15.91 15.63 2.07
CA THR A 446 -15.75 16.25 0.76
C THR A 446 -14.65 15.53 0.00
N PRO A 447 -14.96 14.79 -1.08
CA PRO A 447 -13.94 14.17 -1.92
C PRO A 447 -13.31 15.20 -2.85
N HIS A 448 -12.05 14.96 -3.22
CA HIS A 448 -11.31 15.77 -4.18
C HIS A 448 -10.63 14.89 -5.23
N VAL A 449 -10.50 15.41 -6.45
CA VAL A 449 -9.84 14.74 -7.58
C VAL A 449 -8.58 15.51 -7.95
N PRO A 450 -7.38 14.89 -7.96
CA PRO A 450 -6.18 15.56 -8.44
C PRO A 450 -6.27 15.76 -9.95
N THR A 451 -6.13 16.99 -10.43
CA THR A 451 -6.18 17.33 -11.86
C THR A 451 -4.79 17.38 -12.50
N GLY A 452 -3.74 17.58 -11.70
CA GLY A 452 -2.36 17.58 -12.17
C GLY A 452 -1.36 18.10 -11.14
N GLU A 453 -0.08 18.04 -11.47
CA GLU A 453 0.97 18.73 -10.70
C GLU A 453 0.95 20.22 -11.02
N ARG A 454 1.11 21.06 -9.98
CA ARG A 454 1.21 22.52 -10.11
C ARG A 454 2.48 22.92 -10.84
N ALA A 455 2.39 24.03 -11.58
CA ALA A 455 3.56 24.67 -12.18
C ALA A 455 4.60 25.07 -11.11
N THR A 456 5.88 24.97 -11.48
CA THR A 456 7.04 25.14 -10.58
C THR A 456 7.08 26.51 -9.89
N ALA A 457 6.64 27.58 -10.56
CA ALA A 457 6.58 28.92 -9.99
C ALA A 457 5.64 28.99 -8.77
N THR A 458 4.49 28.30 -8.83
CA THR A 458 3.54 28.19 -7.72
C THR A 458 4.10 27.31 -6.59
N GLN A 459 4.94 26.33 -6.91
CA GLN A 459 5.59 25.46 -5.92
C GLN A 459 6.64 26.21 -5.08
N LEU A 460 7.39 27.15 -5.65
CA LEU A 460 8.33 27.97 -4.88
C LEU A 460 7.61 28.83 -3.83
N GLN A 461 6.53 29.51 -4.23
CA GLN A 461 5.75 30.32 -3.31
C GLN A 461 5.10 29.46 -2.22
N ALA A 462 4.59 28.28 -2.56
CA ALA A 462 4.04 27.33 -1.59
C ALA A 462 5.12 26.79 -0.63
N PHE A 463 6.33 26.49 -1.14
CA PHE A 463 7.48 26.10 -0.34
C PHE A 463 7.85 27.18 0.69
N ILE A 464 7.83 28.44 0.27
CA ILE A 464 8.06 29.59 1.14
C ILE A 464 6.98 29.71 2.21
N ASN A 465 5.71 29.71 1.79
CA ASN A 465 4.56 29.94 2.66
C ASN A 465 4.38 28.83 3.73
N ARG A 466 4.89 27.62 3.47
CA ARG A 466 4.89 26.50 4.43
C ARG A 466 5.55 26.84 5.76
N TRP A 467 6.43 27.84 5.78
CA TRP A 467 7.25 28.16 6.94
C TRP A 467 6.89 29.54 7.52
N GLU A 468 5.88 29.56 8.39
CA GLU A 468 5.40 30.80 9.03
C GLU A 468 6.16 31.16 10.31
N ARG A 469 6.74 30.18 11.02
CA ARG A 469 7.42 30.40 12.32
C ARG A 469 8.77 31.09 12.16
N PRO A 470 9.17 32.03 13.05
CA PRO A 470 10.46 32.73 12.94
C PRO A 470 11.66 31.77 12.83
N LEU A 471 12.66 32.14 12.03
CA LEU A 471 13.96 31.47 12.03
C LEU A 471 14.70 31.84 13.32
N VAL A 472 15.27 30.87 14.02
CA VAL A 472 15.99 31.07 15.29
C VAL A 472 17.41 30.52 15.17
N GLY A 473 18.43 31.31 15.52
CA GLY A 473 19.80 30.84 15.72
C GLY A 473 20.55 30.45 14.45
N ARG A 474 20.27 31.12 13.33
CA ARG A 474 20.85 30.88 11.99
C ARG A 474 21.23 32.18 11.27
N GLU A 475 21.52 33.22 12.03
CA GLU A 475 21.78 34.57 11.53
C GLU A 475 23.04 34.60 10.65
N THR A 476 24.07 33.85 11.03
CA THR A 476 25.33 33.78 10.28
C THR A 476 25.15 33.11 8.92
N GLU A 477 24.49 31.95 8.86
CA GLU A 477 24.25 31.24 7.60
C GLU A 477 23.29 32.00 6.69
N LEU A 478 22.27 32.66 7.26
CA LEU A 478 21.37 33.52 6.49
C LEU A 478 22.13 34.71 5.88
N ALA A 479 22.99 35.38 6.64
CA ALA A 479 23.80 36.49 6.15
C ALA A 479 24.75 36.07 5.02
N GLN A 480 25.34 34.87 5.08
CA GLN A 480 26.14 34.31 4.00
C GLN A 480 25.33 34.13 2.71
N LEU A 481 24.12 33.57 2.82
CA LEU A 481 23.22 33.39 1.68
C LEU A 481 22.78 34.72 1.09
N GLN A 482 22.39 35.68 1.93
CA GLN A 482 22.01 37.03 1.49
C GLN A 482 23.17 37.76 0.80
N THR A 483 24.40 37.61 1.30
CA THR A 483 25.59 38.18 0.67
C THR A 483 25.85 37.56 -0.72
N ALA A 484 25.68 36.25 -0.86
CA ALA A 484 25.79 35.58 -2.16
C ALA A 484 24.69 36.04 -3.12
N MET A 485 23.45 36.18 -2.64
CA MET A 485 22.30 36.66 -3.41
C MET A 485 22.51 38.11 -3.90
N ASN A 486 22.98 39.00 -3.03
CA ASN A 486 23.23 40.39 -3.41
C ASN A 486 24.33 40.51 -4.48
N ARG A 487 25.37 39.66 -4.41
CA ARG A 487 26.38 39.57 -5.48
C ARG A 487 25.79 39.09 -6.80
N ALA A 488 24.91 38.08 -6.76
CA ALA A 488 24.23 37.59 -7.95
C ALA A 488 23.33 38.66 -8.60
N LEU A 489 22.61 39.45 -7.80
CA LEU A 489 21.83 40.61 -8.28
C LEU A 489 22.71 41.70 -8.90
N ALA A 490 23.97 41.82 -8.45
CA ALA A 490 24.97 42.71 -9.04
C ALA A 490 25.70 42.13 -10.26
N GLY A 491 25.22 41.00 -10.81
CA GLY A 491 25.78 40.35 -12.00
C GLY A 491 26.93 39.36 -11.72
N GLN A 492 27.28 39.12 -10.45
CA GLN A 492 28.28 38.14 -10.06
C GLN A 492 27.63 36.84 -9.60
N GLY A 493 27.38 35.93 -10.56
CA GLY A 493 26.76 34.63 -10.28
C GLY A 493 27.54 33.75 -9.31
N GLY A 494 26.89 32.75 -8.74
CA GLY A 494 27.51 31.82 -7.81
C GLY A 494 26.61 30.64 -7.43
N VAL A 495 27.19 29.71 -6.67
CA VAL A 495 26.49 28.51 -6.18
C VAL A 495 26.64 28.46 -4.66
N ALA A 496 25.54 28.16 -3.98
CA ALA A 496 25.51 27.89 -2.54
C ALA A 496 24.96 26.48 -2.28
N ALA A 497 25.64 25.71 -1.43
CA ALA A 497 25.22 24.37 -1.05
C ALA A 497 24.87 24.32 0.44
N LEU A 498 23.69 23.79 0.77
CA LEU A 498 23.25 23.59 2.16
C LEU A 498 23.18 22.09 2.48
N SER A 499 24.07 21.61 3.34
CA SER A 499 24.16 20.21 3.77
C SER A 499 23.96 20.06 5.29
N GLY A 500 23.46 18.90 5.72
CA GLY A 500 23.26 18.59 7.14
C GLY A 500 22.21 17.50 7.36
N ALA A 501 22.10 16.99 8.58
CA ALA A 501 21.17 15.90 8.93
C ALA A 501 19.68 16.28 8.73
N THR A 502 18.80 15.29 8.66
CA THR A 502 17.34 15.50 8.59
C THR A 502 16.85 16.27 9.82
N GLY A 503 15.93 17.21 9.64
CA GLY A 503 15.34 17.97 10.76
C GLY A 503 16.14 19.18 11.26
N VAL A 504 17.40 19.39 10.84
CA VAL A 504 18.26 20.49 11.34
C VAL A 504 17.87 21.91 10.89
N GLY A 505 16.78 22.06 10.11
CA GLY A 505 16.26 23.36 9.67
C GLY A 505 16.69 23.86 8.29
N LYS A 506 17.36 23.02 7.47
CA LYS A 506 17.84 23.41 6.12
C LYS A 506 16.74 24.03 5.24
N SER A 507 15.61 23.36 5.11
CA SER A 507 14.48 23.83 4.29
C SER A 507 13.91 25.16 4.79
N ARG A 508 13.95 25.42 6.11
CA ARG A 508 13.52 26.72 6.67
C ARG A 508 14.49 27.83 6.27
N LEU A 509 15.79 27.58 6.40
CA LEU A 509 16.83 28.54 6.00
C LEU A 509 16.72 28.89 4.51
N THR A 510 16.55 27.87 3.66
CA THR A 510 16.33 28.07 2.22
C THR A 510 15.07 28.89 1.93
N ALA A 511 13.96 28.65 2.65
CA ALA A 511 12.72 29.40 2.47
C ALA A 511 12.89 30.89 2.83
N VAL A 512 13.57 31.21 3.93
CA VAL A 512 13.83 32.61 4.33
C VAL A 512 14.78 33.30 3.33
N ALA A 513 15.80 32.61 2.87
CA ALA A 513 16.70 33.15 1.84
C ALA A 513 15.98 33.37 0.51
N ALA A 514 15.11 32.44 0.10
CA ALA A 514 14.28 32.59 -1.09
C ALA A 514 13.29 33.76 -0.98
N GLN A 515 12.70 34.01 0.20
CA GLN A 515 11.89 35.22 0.44
C GLN A 515 12.68 36.49 0.21
N HIS A 516 13.91 36.58 0.72
CA HIS A 516 14.78 37.73 0.50
C HIS A 516 15.10 37.93 -0.99
N TRP A 517 15.44 36.85 -1.70
CA TRP A 517 15.69 36.88 -3.14
C TRP A 517 14.50 37.42 -3.95
N LEU A 518 13.30 36.89 -3.70
CA LEU A 518 12.09 37.32 -4.40
C LEU A 518 11.72 38.77 -4.05
N ALA A 519 11.86 39.19 -2.79
CA ALA A 519 11.60 40.56 -2.37
C ALA A 519 12.55 41.58 -3.02
N ALA A 520 13.76 41.15 -3.40
CA ALA A 520 14.73 41.96 -4.12
C ALA A 520 14.53 41.93 -5.65
N GLY A 521 13.44 41.34 -6.15
CA GLY A 521 13.12 41.26 -7.58
C GLY A 521 13.79 40.10 -8.32
N GLY A 522 14.41 39.16 -7.60
CA GLY A 522 15.01 37.97 -8.20
C GLY A 522 13.98 36.99 -8.75
N LEU A 523 14.30 36.32 -9.86
CA LEU A 523 13.49 35.21 -10.38
C LEU A 523 13.82 33.93 -9.61
N GLY A 524 12.80 33.26 -9.07
CA GLY A 524 12.97 31.99 -8.38
C GLY A 524 12.43 30.81 -9.18
N LEU A 525 13.28 29.81 -9.42
CA LEU A 525 12.92 28.55 -10.07
C LEU A 525 13.28 27.40 -9.13
N LEU A 526 12.41 26.40 -9.02
CA LEU A 526 12.57 25.29 -8.08
C LEU A 526 12.79 23.96 -8.82
N GLY A 527 13.95 23.35 -8.64
CA GLY A 527 14.17 21.95 -9.02
C GLY A 527 14.04 21.06 -7.80
N VAL A 528 13.28 19.97 -7.91
CA VAL A 528 13.21 18.94 -6.86
C VAL A 528 13.66 17.62 -7.45
N SER A 529 14.76 17.08 -6.92
CA SER A 529 15.17 15.70 -7.21
C SER A 529 14.50 14.76 -6.23
N TYR A 530 13.95 13.68 -6.74
CA TYR A 530 13.48 12.57 -5.93
C TYR A 530 14.41 11.37 -6.10
N PRO A 531 14.53 10.48 -5.09
CA PRO A 531 15.34 9.27 -5.23
C PRO A 531 15.01 8.46 -6.49
N HIS A 532 13.74 8.45 -6.90
CA HIS A 532 13.24 7.74 -8.07
C HIS A 532 13.65 8.32 -9.42
N THR A 533 14.19 9.53 -9.40
CA THR A 533 14.67 10.23 -10.60
C THR A 533 16.19 10.23 -10.72
N ALA A 534 16.89 9.47 -9.86
CA ALA A 534 18.36 9.41 -9.85
C ALA A 534 18.94 8.95 -11.19
N ASP A 535 18.30 7.97 -11.82
CA ASP A 535 18.70 7.43 -13.13
C ASP A 535 18.02 8.14 -14.30
N THR A 536 17.24 9.20 -14.04
CA THR A 536 16.59 10.00 -15.09
C THR A 536 17.43 11.24 -15.37
N PRO A 537 18.10 11.33 -16.53
CA PRO A 537 18.89 12.51 -16.88
C PRO A 537 18.09 13.80 -16.80
N TYR A 538 18.73 14.86 -16.31
CA TYR A 538 18.15 16.20 -16.19
C TYR A 538 16.86 16.32 -15.36
N SER A 539 16.45 15.30 -14.63
CA SER A 539 15.21 15.29 -13.85
C SER A 539 15.08 16.49 -12.89
N LEU A 540 16.15 16.79 -12.16
CA LEU A 540 16.25 17.95 -11.27
C LEU A 540 16.02 19.27 -12.01
N TRP A 541 16.53 19.38 -13.23
CA TRP A 541 16.53 20.59 -14.04
C TRP A 541 15.29 20.74 -14.92
N ARG A 542 14.57 19.65 -15.17
CA ARG A 542 13.40 19.64 -16.05
C ARG A 542 12.35 20.64 -15.59
N GLY A 543 11.96 20.59 -14.32
CA GLY A 543 10.98 21.53 -13.76
C GLY A 543 11.47 22.98 -13.75
N VAL A 544 12.78 23.19 -13.61
CA VAL A 544 13.42 24.53 -13.68
C VAL A 544 13.28 25.09 -15.09
N TRP A 545 13.65 24.29 -16.11
CA TRP A 545 13.60 24.71 -17.50
C TRP A 545 12.18 24.87 -18.03
N GLN A 546 11.27 23.97 -17.66
CA GLN A 546 9.84 24.10 -17.98
C GLN A 546 9.28 25.43 -17.47
N ALA A 547 9.61 25.80 -16.22
CA ALA A 547 9.15 27.06 -15.64
C ALA A 547 9.82 28.28 -16.27
N PHE A 548 11.12 28.21 -16.52
CA PHE A 548 11.85 29.28 -17.20
C PHE A 548 11.27 29.58 -18.60
N LEU A 549 10.90 28.54 -19.34
CA LEU A 549 10.31 28.64 -20.67
C LEU A 549 8.79 28.91 -20.64
N GLY A 550 8.16 28.91 -19.46
CA GLY A 550 6.74 29.17 -19.30
C GLY A 550 5.82 28.03 -19.75
N LEU A 551 6.30 26.78 -19.73
CA LEU A 551 5.50 25.61 -20.07
C LEU A 551 4.50 25.29 -18.97
N THR A 552 3.25 25.04 -19.36
CA THR A 552 2.16 24.73 -18.42
C THR A 552 1.53 23.35 -18.71
N PRO A 553 1.02 22.64 -17.69
CA PRO A 553 0.41 21.31 -17.87
C PRO A 553 -0.76 21.26 -18.85
N GLY A 554 -1.43 22.39 -19.09
CA GLY A 554 -2.56 22.49 -20.03
C GLY A 554 -2.16 22.62 -21.50
N MET A 555 -0.86 22.78 -21.80
CA MET A 555 -0.37 22.84 -23.18
C MET A 555 -0.21 21.44 -23.74
N ASP A 556 -0.71 21.24 -24.96
CA ASP A 556 -0.41 20.02 -25.72
C ASP A 556 1.07 19.97 -26.13
N THR A 557 1.54 18.79 -26.53
CA THR A 557 2.95 18.59 -26.86
C THR A 557 3.44 19.51 -27.98
N ALA A 558 2.59 19.77 -28.99
CA ALA A 558 2.91 20.67 -30.08
C ALA A 558 3.07 22.13 -29.59
N GLY A 559 2.14 22.61 -28.75
CA GLY A 559 2.21 23.94 -28.15
C GLY A 559 3.41 24.12 -27.22
N GLN A 560 3.77 23.07 -26.46
CA GLN A 560 5.00 23.08 -25.65
C GLN A 560 6.24 23.23 -26.53
N ILE A 561 6.38 22.43 -27.58
CA ILE A 561 7.52 22.51 -28.51
C ILE A 561 7.60 23.90 -29.17
N ALA A 562 6.48 24.46 -29.64
CA ALA A 562 6.45 25.78 -30.26
C ALA A 562 6.93 26.87 -29.28
N THR A 563 6.49 26.80 -28.03
CA THR A 563 6.90 27.76 -26.99
C THR A 563 8.38 27.64 -26.65
N VAL A 564 8.92 26.42 -26.56
CA VAL A 564 10.35 26.18 -26.36
C VAL A 564 11.16 26.84 -27.48
N ILE A 565 10.75 26.64 -28.74
CA ILE A 565 11.45 27.21 -29.91
C ILE A 565 11.43 28.73 -29.86
N GLU A 566 10.24 29.33 -29.71
CA GLU A 566 10.06 30.79 -29.67
C GLU A 566 10.90 31.43 -28.57
N ARG A 567 10.82 30.90 -27.34
CA ARG A 567 11.54 31.44 -26.19
C ARG A 567 13.05 31.28 -26.32
N THR A 568 13.50 30.16 -26.88
CA THR A 568 14.94 29.93 -27.08
C THR A 568 15.49 30.90 -28.13
N GLN A 569 14.79 31.10 -29.25
CA GLN A 569 15.19 32.04 -30.31
C GLN A 569 15.17 33.51 -29.84
N ALA A 570 14.26 33.87 -28.94
CA ALA A 570 14.23 35.19 -28.34
C ALA A 570 15.47 35.48 -27.47
N LEU A 571 16.05 34.45 -26.85
CA LEU A 571 17.27 34.56 -26.03
C LEU A 571 18.55 34.42 -26.85
N LEU A 572 18.53 33.54 -27.85
CA LEU A 572 19.64 33.17 -28.73
C LEU A 572 19.13 33.14 -30.18
N PRO A 573 19.12 34.29 -30.88
CA PRO A 573 18.60 34.38 -32.24
C PRO A 573 19.27 33.41 -33.23
N ASP A 574 20.55 33.11 -33.00
CA ASP A 574 21.38 32.27 -33.86
C ASP A 574 21.42 30.79 -33.43
N VAL A 575 20.47 30.33 -32.58
CA VAL A 575 20.47 28.96 -32.04
C VAL A 575 20.32 27.85 -33.09
N GLY A 576 19.75 28.15 -34.26
CA GLY A 576 19.62 27.17 -35.35
C GLY A 576 18.91 25.88 -34.95
N ASP A 577 19.48 24.73 -35.34
CA ASP A 577 18.99 23.39 -35.04
C ASP A 577 19.31 22.91 -33.63
N ASP A 578 20.21 23.60 -32.90
CA ASP A 578 20.57 23.26 -31.51
C ASP A 578 19.42 23.45 -30.51
N VAL A 579 18.32 24.08 -30.94
CA VAL A 579 17.06 24.07 -30.19
C VAL A 579 16.58 22.64 -29.87
N GLY A 580 16.96 21.65 -30.70
CA GLY A 580 16.70 20.23 -30.50
C GLY A 580 17.33 19.64 -29.23
N LEU A 581 18.37 20.27 -28.67
CA LEU A 581 19.00 19.83 -27.41
C LEU A 581 18.05 19.86 -26.21
N TRP A 582 16.99 20.68 -26.28
CA TRP A 582 15.94 20.71 -25.27
C TRP A 582 15.15 19.40 -25.17
N GLY A 583 15.11 18.58 -26.22
CA GLY A 583 14.34 17.34 -26.25
C GLY A 583 14.66 16.42 -25.07
N GLU A 584 15.95 16.17 -24.82
CA GLU A 584 16.43 15.34 -23.70
C GLU A 584 16.20 16.01 -22.34
N ALA A 585 16.49 17.31 -22.22
CA ALA A 585 16.35 18.04 -20.96
C ALA A 585 14.88 18.15 -20.51
N LEU A 586 13.97 18.39 -21.45
CA LEU A 586 12.54 18.60 -21.19
C LEU A 586 11.71 17.31 -21.31
N GLY A 587 12.25 16.25 -21.93
CA GLY A 587 11.51 15.03 -22.25
C GLY A 587 10.46 15.25 -23.35
N LEU A 588 10.74 16.15 -24.29
CA LEU A 588 9.84 16.48 -25.41
C LEU A 588 10.32 15.78 -26.70
N PRO A 589 9.39 15.33 -27.56
CA PRO A 589 9.73 14.69 -28.83
C PRO A 589 10.17 15.73 -29.87
N MET A 590 11.34 16.34 -29.64
CA MET A 590 11.94 17.32 -30.53
C MET A 590 12.91 16.63 -31.52
N PRO A 591 13.10 17.19 -32.73
CA PRO A 591 14.10 16.68 -33.66
C PRO A 591 15.51 16.77 -33.03
N PRO A 592 16.35 15.74 -33.15
CA PRO A 592 17.71 15.77 -32.62
C PRO A 592 18.54 16.80 -33.39
N SER A 593 19.33 17.62 -32.68
CA SER A 593 20.26 18.56 -33.33
C SER A 593 21.47 17.85 -33.93
N ALA A 594 22.10 18.44 -34.95
CA ALA A 594 23.33 17.89 -35.53
C ALA A 594 24.44 17.76 -34.47
N ALA A 595 24.51 18.68 -33.50
CA ALA A 595 25.45 18.62 -32.38
C ALA A 595 25.20 17.39 -31.48
N LEU A 596 23.94 17.07 -31.18
CA LEU A 596 23.60 15.90 -30.37
C LEU A 596 23.98 14.58 -31.08
N VAL A 597 23.72 14.50 -32.38
CA VAL A 597 24.10 13.36 -33.23
C VAL A 597 25.62 13.19 -33.29
N ALA A 598 26.37 14.30 -33.40
CA ALA A 598 27.83 14.26 -33.40
C ALA A 598 28.42 13.82 -32.04
N LEU A 599 27.86 14.31 -30.92
CA LEU A 599 28.28 13.92 -29.57
C LEU A 599 28.01 12.44 -29.28
N THR A 600 26.84 11.94 -29.67
CA THR A 600 26.49 10.51 -29.51
C THR A 600 27.37 9.61 -30.38
N ALA A 601 27.67 10.01 -31.62
CA ALA A 601 28.60 9.29 -32.49
C ALA A 601 30.04 9.26 -31.91
N ALA A 602 30.51 10.36 -31.31
CA ALA A 602 31.82 10.44 -30.67
C ALA A 602 31.93 9.56 -29.41
N TRP A 603 30.84 9.41 -28.66
CA TRP A 603 30.77 8.51 -27.49
C TRP A 603 30.63 7.03 -27.85
N ALA A 604 30.01 6.72 -29.00
CA ALA A 604 29.89 5.36 -29.50
C ALA A 604 31.18 4.83 -30.16
N ALA A 605 32.16 5.70 -30.43
CA ALA A 605 33.45 5.29 -30.97
C ALA A 605 34.25 4.51 -29.90
N PRO A 606 34.75 3.29 -30.20
CA PRO A 606 35.51 2.51 -29.25
C PRO A 606 36.79 3.26 -28.85
N THR A 607 36.95 3.55 -27.56
CA THR A 607 38.20 4.07 -27.02
C THR A 607 39.31 3.03 -27.26
N PRO A 608 40.42 3.38 -27.95
CA PRO A 608 41.54 2.45 -28.08
C PRO A 608 42.08 2.16 -26.69
N ARG A 609 42.03 0.88 -26.28
CA ARG A 609 42.67 0.44 -25.04
C ARG A 609 44.15 0.84 -25.11
N PRO A 610 44.70 1.51 -24.09
CA PRO A 610 46.13 1.78 -24.06
C PRO A 610 46.86 0.43 -24.03
N THR A 611 47.64 0.16 -25.08
CA THR A 611 48.60 -0.94 -25.09
C THR A 611 49.71 -0.59 -24.10
N THR A 612 49.73 -1.27 -22.96
CA THR A 612 50.86 -1.25 -22.02
C THR A 612 52.11 -1.79 -22.71
N PRO A 613 53.26 -1.10 -22.65
CA PRO A 613 54.56 -1.71 -22.98
C PRO A 613 54.97 -2.75 -21.94
#